data_AF-A0A662SKE1-F1
#
_entry.id   AF-A0A662SKE1-F1
#
_cell.length_a   1.000
_cell.length_b   1.000
_cell.length_c   1.000
_cell.angle_alpha   90.00
_cell.angle_beta   90.00
_cell.angle_gamma   90.00
#
_symmetry.space_group_name_H-M   'P 1'
#
loop_
_entity.id
_entity.type
_entity.pdbx_description
1 polymer ?
#
loop_
_entity_poly.entity_id
_entity_poly.type
_entity_poly.pdbx_seq_one_letter_code
_entity_poly.pdbx_strand_id
1 'polypeptide(L)'
;MDARPRPELSPCGELIPSRELASQMISGGAISEVYSMLEEVVINGIERIEVDLPRKVVTIQVDMLVVDRARLVGALISTARKLGARVETGIRLSSLSLSSDRASARFAGMGGERVEADWVIGADGALSKTAEAVGIPRSSGLNLAIGVNFRARDVMALEDTVYMMISPDVAPGGFAWIIPRGGGIFNVGLGVRPWGLVCLDEALSRLKKWVYLRHAEALSPPAGRPIPVGGLRRPRPGRIILAGDALGTCVPING
;
A
#
# COMPACT_ATOMS: atom_id res chain seq x y z
N MET A 1 2.73 0.07 30.12
CA MET A 1 3.17 0.41 28.75
C MET A 1 3.73 -0.86 28.15
N ASP A 2 2.94 -1.52 27.29
CA ASP A 2 3.30 -2.83 26.74
C ASP A 2 4.14 -2.62 25.47
N ALA A 3 5.45 -2.89 25.58
CA ALA A 3 6.46 -2.71 24.55
C ALA A 3 6.54 -3.90 23.57
N ARG A 4 5.40 -4.53 23.27
CA ARG A 4 5.34 -5.53 22.20
C ARG A 4 5.44 -4.81 20.85
N PRO A 5 6.35 -5.24 19.95
CA PRO A 5 6.37 -4.73 18.58
C PRO A 5 4.99 -4.96 17.98
N ARG A 6 4.33 -3.87 17.57
CA ARG A 6 3.06 -3.95 16.85
C ARG A 6 3.33 -4.80 15.60
N PRO A 7 2.46 -5.76 15.24
CA PRO A 7 2.64 -6.50 14.00
C PRO A 7 2.84 -5.47 12.89
N GLU A 8 3.97 -5.57 12.18
CA GLU A 8 4.29 -4.61 11.13
C GLU A 8 3.09 -4.55 10.19
N LEU A 9 2.54 -3.34 10.12
CA LEU A 9 1.51 -3.00 9.17
C LEU A 9 1.98 -3.38 7.78
N SER A 10 1.05 -3.90 6.97
CA SER A 10 1.29 -4.29 5.58
C SER A 10 2.32 -3.38 4.88
N PRO A 11 3.40 -3.96 4.30
CA PRO A 11 4.54 -3.23 3.74
C PRO A 11 4.08 -2.20 2.71
N CYS A 12 4.64 -0.99 2.74
CA CYS A 12 4.23 0.11 1.87
C CYS A 12 5.40 1.07 1.64
N GLY A 13 5.49 1.67 0.45
CA GLY A 13 6.48 2.71 0.16
C GLY A 13 6.25 4.01 0.93
N GLU A 14 5.03 4.23 1.46
CA GLU A 14 4.64 5.40 2.26
C GLU A 14 4.72 6.76 1.55
N LEU A 15 4.92 6.76 0.23
CA LEU A 15 5.01 7.95 -0.60
C LEU A 15 3.63 8.34 -1.16
N ILE A 16 3.26 9.61 -0.99
CA ILE A 16 2.03 10.19 -1.53
C ILE A 16 2.33 11.57 -2.15
N PRO A 17 1.53 12.08 -3.10
CA PRO A 17 1.68 13.45 -3.57
C PRO A 17 1.46 14.46 -2.43
N SER A 18 1.98 15.68 -2.59
CA SER A 18 1.56 16.81 -1.75
C SER A 18 0.10 17.19 -2.02
N ARG A 19 -0.47 18.05 -1.18
CA ARG A 19 -1.84 18.55 -1.38
C ARG A 19 -1.94 19.30 -2.71
N GLU A 20 -0.95 20.12 -3.02
CA GLU A 20 -0.85 20.94 -4.21
C GLU A 20 -0.80 20.05 -5.45
N LEU A 21 0.06 19.02 -5.46
CA LEU A 21 0.18 18.08 -6.56
C LEU A 21 -1.09 17.23 -6.71
N ALA A 22 -1.66 16.74 -5.62
CA ALA A 22 -2.88 15.94 -5.65
C ALA A 22 -4.10 16.72 -6.15
N SER A 23 -4.20 18.00 -5.80
CA SER A 23 -5.29 18.89 -6.24
C SER A 23 -5.30 19.13 -7.75
N GLN A 24 -4.17 18.89 -8.44
CA GLN A 24 -4.10 18.95 -9.90
C GLN A 24 -4.61 17.66 -10.57
N MET A 25 -4.60 16.53 -9.86
CA MET A 25 -4.97 15.22 -10.39
C MET A 25 -6.39 14.79 -9.99
N ILE A 26 -6.87 15.24 -8.84
CA ILE A 26 -8.14 14.86 -8.26
C ILE A 26 -9.00 16.12 -8.16
N SER A 27 -10.24 16.05 -8.66
CA SER A 27 -11.22 17.13 -8.51
C SER A 27 -12.15 16.84 -7.32
N GLY A 28 -12.41 17.84 -6.48
CA GLY A 28 -13.46 17.78 -5.45
C GLY A 28 -13.01 18.18 -4.03
N GLY A 29 -13.99 18.45 -3.17
CA GLY A 29 -13.76 18.94 -1.79
C GLY A 29 -13.11 17.93 -0.83
N ALA A 30 -13.15 16.64 -1.15
CA ALA A 30 -12.63 15.57 -0.31
C ALA A 30 -11.10 15.66 -0.08
N ILE A 31 -10.35 16.33 -0.96
CA ILE A 31 -8.90 16.49 -0.81
C ILE A 31 -8.57 17.27 0.46
N SER A 32 -9.28 18.36 0.75
CA SER A 32 -8.98 19.18 1.92
C SER A 32 -9.18 18.39 3.21
N GLU A 33 -10.25 17.60 3.29
CA GLU A 33 -10.53 16.75 4.44
C GLU A 33 -9.47 15.65 4.60
N VAL A 34 -9.12 14.96 3.51
CA VAL A 34 -8.09 13.90 3.54
C VAL A 34 -6.74 14.45 3.98
N TYR A 35 -6.29 15.57 3.42
CA TYR A 35 -4.98 16.13 3.74
C TYR A 35 -4.90 16.70 5.16
N SER A 36 -6.00 17.21 5.72
CA SER A 36 -6.02 17.63 7.12
C SER A 36 -5.72 16.48 8.10
N MET A 37 -6.05 15.23 7.72
CA MET A 37 -5.73 14.04 8.52
C MET A 37 -4.28 13.56 8.33
N LEU A 38 -3.58 14.05 7.31
CA LEU A 38 -2.22 13.64 6.97
C LEU A 38 -1.16 14.51 7.65
N GLU A 39 -1.46 15.76 7.98
CA GLU A 39 -0.49 16.74 8.51
C GLU A 39 0.33 16.21 9.69
N GLU A 40 -0.31 15.54 10.66
CA GLU A 40 0.37 15.03 11.87
C GLU A 40 1.23 13.78 11.63
N VAL A 41 1.12 13.15 10.45
CA VAL A 41 1.77 11.88 10.12
C VAL A 41 2.79 12.01 8.98
N VAL A 42 2.96 13.19 8.38
CA VAL A 42 4.07 13.47 7.47
C VAL A 42 5.38 13.37 8.25
N ILE A 43 6.34 12.64 7.68
CA ILE A 43 7.67 12.42 8.28
C ILE A 43 8.81 12.95 7.41
N ASN A 44 8.57 13.15 6.10
CA ASN A 44 9.57 13.71 5.20
C ASN A 44 8.93 14.31 3.94
N GLY A 45 9.64 15.21 3.27
CA GLY A 45 9.28 15.77 1.96
C GLY A 45 10.25 15.32 0.87
N ILE A 46 9.75 15.18 -0.36
CA ILE A 46 10.49 14.72 -1.54
C ILE A 46 10.34 15.75 -2.65
N GLU A 47 11.48 16.18 -3.19
CA GLU A 47 11.55 17.21 -4.23
C GLU A 47 11.82 16.61 -5.62
N ARG A 48 12.36 15.39 -5.68
CA ARG A 48 12.66 14.74 -6.96
C ARG A 48 12.60 13.23 -6.93
N ILE A 49 12.36 12.65 -8.10
CA ILE A 49 12.48 11.23 -8.37
C ILE A 49 13.60 11.03 -9.40
N GLU A 50 14.59 10.22 -9.06
CA GLU A 50 15.61 9.75 -10.00
C GLU A 50 15.27 8.35 -10.49
N VAL A 51 15.01 8.23 -11.78
CA VAL A 51 14.72 6.97 -12.46
C VAL A 51 15.99 6.46 -13.14
N ASP A 52 16.59 5.44 -12.55
CA ASP A 52 17.71 4.67 -13.09
C ASP A 52 17.20 3.70 -14.16
N LEU A 53 17.51 4.03 -15.42
CA LEU A 53 17.25 3.20 -16.59
C LEU A 53 18.58 2.58 -17.06
N PRO A 54 18.58 1.45 -17.79
CA PRO A 54 19.80 0.70 -18.12
C PRO A 54 20.94 1.48 -18.81
N ARG A 55 20.67 2.66 -19.38
CA ARG A 55 21.66 3.50 -20.08
C ARG A 55 21.66 4.97 -19.66
N LYS A 56 20.75 5.39 -18.78
CA LYS A 56 20.62 6.80 -18.39
C LYS A 56 19.85 6.92 -17.08
N VAL A 57 20.11 8.00 -16.36
CA VAL A 57 19.28 8.43 -15.24
C VAL A 57 18.38 9.57 -15.72
N VAL A 58 17.11 9.53 -15.35
CA VAL A 58 16.14 10.61 -15.61
C VAL A 58 15.71 11.20 -14.27
N THR A 59 15.89 12.50 -14.08
CA THR A 59 15.42 13.20 -12.88
C THR A 59 14.11 13.92 -13.18
N ILE A 60 13.12 13.72 -12.32
CA ILE A 60 11.80 14.34 -12.38
C ILE A 60 11.63 15.18 -11.12
N GLN A 61 11.34 16.47 -11.27
CA GLN A 61 10.99 17.33 -10.12
C GLN A 61 9.56 17.03 -9.70
N VAL A 62 9.34 16.84 -8.40
CA VAL A 62 8.03 16.50 -7.82
C VAL A 62 7.83 17.21 -6.49
N ASP A 63 6.59 17.24 -6.03
CA ASP A 63 6.26 17.64 -4.67
C ASP A 63 5.46 16.50 -4.03
N MET A 64 6.16 15.68 -3.24
CA MET A 64 5.62 14.48 -2.62
C MET A 64 5.99 14.42 -1.13
N LEU A 65 5.20 13.68 -0.38
CA LEU A 65 5.33 13.52 1.06
C LEU A 65 5.52 12.04 1.38
N VAL A 66 6.34 11.78 2.41
CA VAL A 66 6.41 10.46 3.04
C VAL A 66 5.66 10.52 4.35
N VAL A 67 4.77 9.55 4.59
CA VAL A 67 3.92 9.50 5.78
C VAL A 67 4.22 8.27 6.65
N ASP A 68 4.04 8.38 7.95
CA ASP A 68 4.01 7.21 8.82
C ASP A 68 2.64 6.52 8.70
N ARG A 69 2.58 5.44 7.90
CA ARG A 69 1.32 4.71 7.67
C ARG A 69 0.75 4.13 8.96
N ALA A 70 1.60 3.76 9.92
CA ALA A 70 1.16 3.21 11.19
C ALA A 70 0.46 4.23 12.05
N ARG A 71 1.04 5.43 12.12
CA ARG A 71 0.42 6.57 12.81
C ARG A 71 -0.87 6.98 12.10
N LEU A 72 -0.88 7.00 10.76
CA LEU A 72 -2.08 7.32 9.97
C LEU A 72 -3.24 6.36 10.27
N VAL A 73 -3.01 5.05 10.14
CA VAL A 73 -4.04 4.04 10.42
C VAL A 73 -4.51 4.12 11.88
N GLY A 74 -3.60 4.34 12.82
CA GLY A 74 -3.93 4.54 14.23
C GLY A 74 -4.81 5.76 14.47
N ALA A 75 -4.49 6.89 13.84
CA ALA A 75 -5.26 8.13 13.92
C ALA A 75 -6.66 7.95 13.34
N LEU A 76 -6.79 7.35 12.15
CA LEU A 76 -8.08 7.07 11.52
C LEU A 76 -8.98 6.17 12.37
N ILE A 77 -8.41 5.11 12.98
CA ILE A 77 -9.16 4.24 13.91
C ILE A 77 -9.61 5.02 15.15
N SER A 78 -8.75 5.88 15.71
CA SER A 78 -9.09 6.72 16.86
C SER A 78 -10.23 7.68 16.52
N THR A 79 -10.16 8.36 15.38
CA THR A 79 -11.21 9.26 14.88
C THR A 79 -12.53 8.52 14.67
N ALA A 80 -12.51 7.35 14.01
CA ALA A 80 -13.72 6.55 13.81
C ALA A 80 -14.40 6.19 15.14
N ARG A 81 -13.62 5.77 16.15
CA ARG A 81 -14.16 5.48 17.50
C ARG A 81 -14.75 6.71 18.18
N LYS A 82 -14.09 7.86 18.09
CA LYS A 82 -14.59 9.13 18.64
C LYS A 82 -15.92 9.55 18.01
N LEU A 83 -16.11 9.24 16.73
CA LEU A 83 -17.36 9.46 15.99
C LEU A 83 -18.43 8.39 16.25
N GLY A 84 -18.19 7.44 17.17
CA GLY A 84 -19.15 6.42 17.58
C GLY A 84 -19.07 5.11 16.80
N ALA A 85 -18.08 4.93 15.92
CA ALA A 85 -17.90 3.66 15.22
C ALA A 85 -17.38 2.57 16.19
N ARG A 86 -18.02 1.39 16.14
CA ARG A 86 -17.51 0.18 16.79
C ARG A 86 -16.40 -0.42 15.92
N VAL A 87 -15.19 -0.55 16.48
CA VAL A 87 -14.03 -1.11 15.78
C VAL A 87 -13.56 -2.38 16.47
N GLU A 88 -13.78 -3.51 15.79
CA GLU A 88 -13.37 -4.84 16.23
C GLU A 88 -12.09 -5.28 15.51
N THR A 89 -11.18 -5.93 16.23
CA THR A 89 -9.90 -6.44 15.71
C THR A 89 -9.74 -7.91 16.07
N GLY A 90 -8.86 -8.64 15.38
CA GLY A 90 -8.67 -10.07 15.61
C GLY A 90 -9.75 -10.97 15.00
N ILE A 91 -10.64 -10.38 14.20
CA ILE A 91 -11.70 -11.08 13.47
C ILE A 91 -11.42 -11.02 11.96
N ARG A 92 -11.82 -12.06 11.22
CA ARG A 92 -11.60 -12.13 9.76
C ARG A 92 -12.86 -12.58 9.05
N LEU A 93 -13.27 -11.85 8.01
CA LEU A 93 -14.42 -12.23 7.18
C LEU A 93 -14.26 -13.65 6.63
N SER A 94 -15.19 -14.54 6.97
CA SER A 94 -15.22 -15.91 6.48
C SER A 94 -16.17 -16.05 5.29
N SER A 95 -17.39 -15.52 5.39
CA SER A 95 -18.37 -15.46 4.31
C SER A 95 -19.20 -14.18 4.35
N LEU A 96 -19.70 -13.79 3.19
CA LEU A 96 -20.61 -12.66 3.01
C LEU A 96 -21.72 -13.07 2.04
N SER A 97 -22.97 -12.85 2.43
CA SER A 97 -24.16 -13.07 1.61
C SER A 97 -24.96 -11.78 1.52
N LEU A 98 -25.41 -11.41 0.33
CA LEU A 98 -26.21 -10.21 0.09
C LEU A 98 -27.62 -10.63 -0.34
N SER A 99 -28.64 -10.08 0.31
CA SER A 99 -30.05 -10.13 -0.11
C SER A 99 -30.51 -8.75 -0.61
N SER A 100 -31.77 -8.66 -1.04
CA SER A 100 -32.39 -7.41 -1.48
C SER A 100 -32.53 -6.37 -0.35
N ASP A 101 -32.59 -6.82 0.90
CA ASP A 101 -32.87 -6.01 2.08
C ASP A 101 -31.69 -5.91 3.05
N ARG A 102 -30.81 -6.91 3.12
CA ARG A 102 -29.72 -6.98 4.11
C ARG A 102 -28.44 -7.58 3.54
N ALA A 103 -27.35 -7.34 4.24
CA ALA A 103 -26.07 -8.02 4.07
C ALA A 103 -25.74 -8.78 5.35
N SER A 104 -25.34 -10.04 5.20
CA SER A 104 -24.98 -10.91 6.31
C SER A 104 -23.53 -11.33 6.18
N ALA A 105 -22.72 -11.04 7.19
CA ALA A 105 -21.34 -11.46 7.28
C ALA A 105 -21.12 -12.44 8.43
N ARG A 106 -20.22 -13.41 8.21
CA ARG A 106 -19.65 -14.25 9.28
C ARG A 106 -18.17 -13.95 9.41
N PHE A 107 -17.67 -14.02 10.64
CA PHE A 107 -16.28 -13.77 10.94
C PHE A 107 -15.66 -14.95 11.70
N ALA A 108 -14.50 -15.40 11.25
CA ALA A 108 -13.61 -16.21 12.07
C ALA A 108 -13.12 -15.35 13.25
N GLY A 109 -13.11 -15.91 14.45
CA GLY A 109 -12.79 -15.19 15.69
C GLY A 109 -13.99 -14.68 16.50
N MET A 110 -15.21 -14.76 15.95
CA MET A 110 -16.47 -14.38 16.65
C MET A 110 -17.35 -15.58 17.03
N GLY A 111 -16.78 -16.77 17.23
CA GLY A 111 -17.57 -17.96 17.61
C GLY A 111 -18.67 -18.37 16.60
N GLY A 112 -18.59 -17.89 15.35
CA GLY A 112 -19.60 -18.16 14.32
C GLY A 112 -20.79 -17.20 14.33
N GLU A 113 -20.79 -16.15 15.16
CA GLU A 113 -21.83 -15.13 15.15
C GLU A 113 -21.99 -14.48 13.77
N ARG A 114 -23.24 -14.15 13.46
CA ARG A 114 -23.66 -13.50 12.21
C ARG A 114 -23.86 -12.02 12.48
N VAL A 115 -23.24 -11.18 11.65
CA VAL A 115 -23.44 -9.74 11.69
C VAL A 115 -24.30 -9.34 10.50
N GLU A 116 -25.41 -8.67 10.78
CA GLU A 116 -26.31 -8.12 9.76
C GLU A 116 -26.07 -6.62 9.59
N ALA A 117 -26.13 -6.13 8.35
CA ALA A 117 -25.99 -4.72 8.01
C ALA A 117 -26.87 -4.36 6.82
N ASP A 118 -27.23 -3.08 6.69
CA ASP A 118 -27.97 -2.58 5.52
C ASP A 118 -27.08 -2.42 4.28
N TRP A 119 -25.79 -2.17 4.51
CA TRP A 119 -24.76 -1.95 3.50
C TRP A 119 -23.40 -2.46 3.99
N VAL A 120 -22.56 -2.88 3.04
CA VAL A 120 -21.17 -3.28 3.30
C VAL A 120 -20.22 -2.37 2.54
N ILE A 121 -19.16 -1.90 3.20
CA ILE A 121 -18.01 -1.28 2.54
C ILE A 121 -16.86 -2.29 2.53
N GLY A 122 -16.52 -2.80 1.34
CA GLY A 122 -15.39 -3.68 1.11
C GLY A 122 -14.10 -2.91 0.91
N ALA A 123 -13.33 -2.75 1.99
CA ALA A 123 -12.01 -2.11 1.99
C ALA A 123 -10.90 -3.08 2.43
N ASP A 124 -10.99 -4.35 2.01
CA ASP A 124 -10.21 -5.49 2.50
C ASP A 124 -9.02 -5.87 1.61
N GLY A 125 -8.50 -4.93 0.83
CA GLY A 125 -7.24 -5.06 0.10
C GLY A 125 -7.31 -5.85 -1.22
N ALA A 126 -6.15 -6.09 -1.83
CA ALA A 126 -6.05 -6.64 -3.19
C ALA A 126 -6.70 -8.03 -3.37
N LEU A 127 -6.64 -8.87 -2.33
CA LEU A 127 -7.20 -10.24 -2.31
C LEU A 127 -8.67 -10.30 -1.89
N SER A 128 -9.33 -9.15 -1.86
CA SER A 128 -10.68 -8.87 -1.36
C SER A 128 -11.65 -10.05 -1.41
N LYS A 129 -12.07 -10.50 -0.22
CA LYS A 129 -13.17 -11.45 -0.05
C LYS A 129 -14.52 -10.78 -0.28
N THR A 130 -14.63 -9.49 0.03
CA THR A 130 -15.87 -8.74 -0.20
C THR A 130 -16.16 -8.58 -1.71
N ALA A 131 -15.14 -8.40 -2.55
CA ALA A 131 -15.27 -8.42 -4.00
C ALA A 131 -15.64 -9.82 -4.53
N GLU A 132 -15.01 -10.87 -4.00
CA GLU A 132 -15.30 -12.27 -4.37
C GLU A 132 -16.77 -12.64 -4.09
N ALA A 133 -17.32 -12.17 -2.97
CA ALA A 133 -18.71 -12.41 -2.57
C ALA A 133 -19.76 -11.86 -3.56
N VAL A 134 -19.37 -10.92 -4.44
CA VAL A 134 -20.22 -10.38 -5.51
C VAL A 134 -19.76 -10.80 -6.90
N GLY A 135 -18.96 -11.86 -7.00
CA GLY A 135 -18.51 -12.42 -8.27
C GLY A 135 -17.51 -11.54 -9.00
N ILE A 136 -16.75 -10.70 -8.28
CA ILE A 136 -15.58 -10.01 -8.83
C ILE A 136 -14.35 -10.87 -8.50
N PRO A 137 -13.65 -11.41 -9.51
CA PRO A 137 -12.51 -12.28 -9.27
C PRO A 137 -11.33 -11.51 -8.65
N ARG A 138 -10.48 -12.24 -7.93
CA ARG A 138 -9.20 -11.70 -7.43
C ARG A 138 -8.30 -11.29 -8.59
N SER A 139 -7.50 -10.25 -8.38
CA SER A 139 -6.41 -9.90 -9.29
C SER A 139 -5.43 -11.05 -9.39
N SER A 140 -5.07 -11.43 -10.62
CA SER A 140 -4.17 -12.54 -10.93
C SER A 140 -3.38 -12.27 -12.22
N GLY A 141 -2.34 -13.05 -12.47
CA GLY A 141 -1.52 -12.96 -13.68
C GLY A 141 -0.95 -11.55 -13.90
N LEU A 142 -1.19 -10.98 -15.08
CA LEU A 142 -0.74 -9.64 -15.49
C LEU A 142 -1.33 -8.50 -14.64
N ASN A 143 -2.46 -8.74 -13.97
CA ASN A 143 -3.21 -7.74 -13.20
C ASN A 143 -2.81 -7.67 -11.72
N LEU A 144 -1.75 -8.40 -11.36
CA LEU A 144 -1.21 -8.47 -10.00
C LEU A 144 0.29 -8.18 -10.05
N ALA A 145 0.77 -7.44 -9.06
CA ALA A 145 2.18 -7.34 -8.73
C ALA A 145 2.40 -7.79 -7.29
N ILE A 146 3.61 -8.21 -6.96
CA ILE A 146 4.06 -8.47 -5.60
C ILE A 146 5.09 -7.41 -5.25
N GLY A 147 4.75 -6.56 -4.29
CA GLY A 147 5.67 -5.56 -3.73
C GLY A 147 6.35 -6.11 -2.49
N VAL A 148 7.67 -6.06 -2.43
CA VAL A 148 8.48 -6.43 -1.26
C VAL A 148 9.12 -5.17 -0.72
N ASN A 149 9.05 -4.94 0.59
CA ASN A 149 9.60 -3.75 1.24
C ASN A 149 10.25 -4.10 2.57
N PHE A 150 11.31 -3.40 2.92
CA PHE A 150 11.96 -3.39 4.23
C PHE A 150 12.52 -2.00 4.54
N ARG A 151 12.77 -1.73 5.83
CA ARG A 151 13.45 -0.51 6.25
C ARG A 151 14.95 -0.73 6.29
N ALA A 152 15.70 0.29 5.91
CA ALA A 152 17.16 0.28 5.98
C ALA A 152 17.72 1.61 6.50
N ARG A 153 18.92 1.55 7.07
CA ARG A 153 19.78 2.72 7.33
C ARG A 153 21.08 2.60 6.55
N ASP A 154 21.93 3.63 6.61
CA ASP A 154 23.24 3.66 5.94
C ASP A 154 23.14 3.47 4.41
N VAL A 155 22.01 3.88 3.83
CA VAL A 155 21.77 3.93 2.40
C VAL A 155 22.44 5.20 1.87
N MET A 156 23.22 5.08 0.79
CA MET A 156 23.96 6.20 0.18
C MET A 156 23.05 7.10 -0.68
N ALA A 157 21.90 7.49 -0.18
CA ALA A 157 20.85 8.23 -0.88
C ALA A 157 20.59 9.59 -0.23
N LEU A 158 20.15 10.57 -1.02
CA LEU A 158 19.69 11.86 -0.49
C LEU A 158 18.33 11.73 0.20
N GLU A 159 18.08 12.57 1.20
CA GLU A 159 16.84 12.58 1.98
C GLU A 159 15.66 13.27 1.27
N ASP A 160 15.93 14.04 0.21
CA ASP A 160 14.92 14.77 -0.59
C ASP A 160 14.57 14.05 -1.90
N THR A 161 15.16 12.87 -2.14
CA THR A 161 15.16 12.20 -3.45
C THR A 161 14.68 10.76 -3.33
N VAL A 162 13.66 10.40 -4.12
CA VAL A 162 13.28 9.00 -4.34
C VAL A 162 14.09 8.44 -5.49
N TYR A 163 14.67 7.27 -5.30
CA TYR A 163 15.38 6.54 -6.36
C TYR A 163 14.51 5.39 -6.84
N MET A 164 14.32 5.27 -8.15
CA MET A 164 13.61 4.18 -8.79
C MET A 164 14.53 3.49 -9.79
N MET A 165 14.61 2.16 -9.78
CA MET A 165 15.35 1.39 -10.77
C MET A 165 14.41 0.57 -11.65
N ILE A 166 14.48 0.79 -12.96
CA ILE A 166 13.80 -0.05 -13.94
C ILE A 166 14.82 -1.01 -14.55
N SER A 167 14.84 -2.23 -14.04
CA SER A 167 15.73 -3.28 -14.50
C SER A 167 14.99 -4.62 -14.56
N PRO A 168 14.86 -5.25 -15.75
CA PRO A 168 14.28 -6.58 -15.87
C PRO A 168 15.03 -7.64 -15.06
N ASP A 169 16.32 -7.43 -14.79
CA ASP A 169 17.13 -8.35 -13.99
C ASP A 169 16.81 -8.22 -12.49
N VAL A 170 16.52 -7.01 -12.00
CA VAL A 170 16.26 -6.78 -10.56
C VAL A 170 14.77 -6.91 -10.23
N ALA A 171 13.91 -6.29 -11.02
CA ALA A 171 12.47 -6.20 -10.78
C ALA A 171 11.66 -6.47 -12.07
N PRO A 172 11.64 -7.72 -12.58
CA PRO A 172 10.93 -8.04 -13.81
C PRO A 172 9.44 -7.66 -13.78
N GLY A 173 9.03 -6.85 -14.76
CA GLY A 173 7.65 -6.36 -14.89
C GLY A 173 7.27 -5.25 -13.88
N GLY A 174 8.23 -4.70 -13.14
CA GLY A 174 8.03 -3.56 -12.25
C GLY A 174 9.32 -2.75 -12.08
N PHE A 175 9.62 -2.35 -10.86
CA PHE A 175 10.77 -1.51 -10.53
C PHE A 175 11.18 -1.68 -9.06
N ALA A 176 12.41 -1.32 -8.73
CA ALA A 176 12.87 -1.17 -7.34
C ALA A 176 12.80 0.28 -6.89
N TRP A 177 12.74 0.51 -5.58
CA TRP A 177 12.70 1.85 -4.99
C TRP A 177 13.56 1.98 -3.74
N ILE A 178 14.01 3.21 -3.51
CA ILE A 178 14.55 3.71 -2.25
C ILE A 178 13.82 5.03 -1.96
N ILE A 179 13.08 5.07 -0.85
CA ILE A 179 12.25 6.22 -0.46
C ILE A 179 12.74 6.70 0.92
N PRO A 180 13.28 7.92 1.05
CA PRO A 180 13.77 8.43 2.33
C PRO A 180 12.61 8.80 3.25
N ARG A 181 12.60 8.24 4.45
CA ARG A 181 11.62 8.53 5.50
C ARG A 181 12.04 9.70 6.39
N GLY A 182 13.22 10.27 6.19
CA GLY A 182 13.85 11.19 7.14
C GLY A 182 14.66 10.45 8.22
N GLY A 183 15.66 11.14 8.77
CA GLY A 183 16.44 10.66 9.91
C GLY A 183 17.37 9.48 9.59
N GLY A 184 17.83 9.36 8.33
CA GLY A 184 18.71 8.30 7.85
C GLY A 184 18.01 6.96 7.61
N ILE A 185 16.68 6.93 7.62
CA ILE A 185 15.87 5.71 7.43
C ILE A 185 15.23 5.73 6.05
N PHE A 186 15.29 4.61 5.34
CA PHE A 186 14.76 4.46 3.99
C PHE A 186 13.82 3.26 3.90
N ASN A 187 12.69 3.43 3.20
CA ASN A 187 11.90 2.32 2.70
C ASN A 187 12.55 1.81 1.40
N VAL A 188 13.00 0.56 1.41
CA VAL A 188 13.72 -0.06 0.29
C VAL A 188 12.95 -1.29 -0.17
N GLY A 189 12.74 -1.41 -1.47
CA GLY A 189 11.92 -2.50 -1.97
C GLY A 189 11.91 -2.65 -3.47
N LEU A 190 11.11 -3.62 -3.92
CA LEU A 190 10.88 -3.88 -5.33
C LEU A 190 9.49 -4.43 -5.59
N GLY A 191 8.94 -4.08 -6.74
CA GLY A 191 7.68 -4.59 -7.26
C GLY A 191 7.96 -5.47 -8.46
N VAL A 192 7.47 -6.70 -8.43
CA VAL A 192 7.61 -7.65 -9.54
C VAL A 192 6.25 -8.17 -9.95
N ARG A 193 6.16 -8.56 -11.21
CA ARG A 193 5.02 -9.35 -11.66
C ARG A 193 5.17 -10.80 -11.21
N PRO A 194 4.08 -11.55 -10.95
CA PRO A 194 4.14 -12.90 -10.40
C PRO A 194 5.06 -13.87 -11.17
N TRP A 195 5.11 -13.78 -12.50
CA TRP A 195 5.99 -14.63 -13.31
C TRP A 195 7.48 -14.26 -13.20
N GLY A 196 7.78 -13.04 -12.74
CA GLY A 196 9.15 -12.57 -12.52
C GLY A 196 9.67 -12.88 -11.11
N LEU A 197 8.81 -13.29 -10.18
CA LEU A 197 9.21 -13.65 -8.83
C LEU A 197 9.60 -15.12 -8.77
N VAL A 198 10.90 -15.40 -8.73
CA VAL A 198 11.43 -16.77 -8.50
C VAL A 198 11.38 -17.10 -7.01
N CYS A 199 12.07 -16.31 -6.19
CA CYS A 199 11.94 -16.32 -4.73
C CYS A 199 12.33 -14.95 -4.12
N LEU A 200 11.96 -14.72 -2.86
CA LEU A 200 12.26 -13.47 -2.16
C LEU A 200 13.77 -13.25 -1.99
N ASP A 201 14.52 -14.29 -1.63
CA ASP A 201 15.95 -14.18 -1.36
C ASP A 201 16.74 -13.76 -2.61
N GLU A 202 16.39 -14.31 -3.77
CA GLU A 202 17.03 -13.94 -5.02
C GLU A 202 16.71 -12.50 -5.42
N ALA A 203 15.44 -12.08 -5.32
CA ALA A 203 15.05 -10.71 -5.63
C ALA A 203 15.79 -9.70 -4.73
N LEU A 204 15.92 -10.00 -3.44
CA LEU A 204 16.67 -9.19 -2.48
C LEU A 204 18.18 -9.20 -2.75
N SER A 205 18.75 -10.35 -3.11
CA SER A 205 20.17 -10.47 -3.49
C SER A 205 20.50 -9.60 -4.71
N ARG A 206 19.61 -9.55 -5.71
CA ARG A 206 19.76 -8.68 -6.87
C ARG A 206 19.62 -7.21 -6.48
N LEU A 207 18.64 -6.86 -5.65
CA LEU A 207 18.44 -5.49 -5.17
C LEU A 207 19.65 -4.94 -4.40
N LYS A 208 20.26 -5.75 -3.52
CA LYS A 208 21.44 -5.35 -2.71
C LYS A 208 22.67 -4.95 -3.55
N LYS A 209 22.70 -5.30 -4.84
CA LYS A 209 23.79 -4.88 -5.76
C LYS A 209 23.65 -3.43 -6.22
N TRP A 210 22.51 -2.78 -5.96
CA TRP A 210 22.34 -1.37 -6.27
C TRP A 210 23.34 -0.54 -5.47
N VAL A 211 24.06 0.37 -6.14
CA VAL A 211 25.16 1.16 -5.55
C VAL A 211 24.77 1.84 -4.23
N TYR A 212 23.54 2.33 -4.12
CA TYR A 212 23.01 2.99 -2.93
C TYR A 212 22.93 2.08 -1.70
N LEU A 213 22.84 0.76 -1.90
CA LEU A 213 22.65 -0.23 -0.85
C LEU A 213 23.94 -0.93 -0.42
N ARG A 214 25.11 -0.52 -0.94
CA ARG A 214 26.41 -1.16 -0.66
C ARG A 214 26.72 -1.26 0.84
N HIS A 215 26.34 -0.25 1.61
CA HIS A 215 26.57 -0.15 3.05
C HIS A 215 25.29 -0.22 3.87
N ALA A 216 24.15 -0.50 3.22
CA ALA A 216 22.85 -0.44 3.87
C ALA A 216 22.67 -1.58 4.88
N GLU A 217 22.15 -1.23 6.05
CA GLU A 217 21.76 -2.19 7.09
C GLU A 217 20.24 -2.29 7.16
N ALA A 218 19.70 -3.51 7.06
CA ALA A 218 18.26 -3.75 7.19
C ALA A 218 17.82 -3.61 8.66
N LEU A 219 16.80 -2.78 8.88
CA LEU A 219 16.17 -2.52 10.18
C LEU A 219 14.91 -3.35 10.42
N SER A 220 14.35 -3.93 9.36
CA SER A 220 13.17 -4.79 9.43
C SER A 220 13.33 -5.98 8.49
N PRO A 221 12.64 -7.11 8.74
CA PRO A 221 12.55 -8.17 7.76
C PRO A 221 11.83 -7.67 6.49
N PRO A 222 12.18 -8.21 5.31
CA PRO A 222 11.42 -7.96 4.09
C PRO A 222 10.02 -8.57 4.20
N ALA A 223 9.01 -7.78 3.84
CA ALA A 223 7.63 -8.21 3.80
C ALA A 223 7.03 -8.00 2.41
N GLY A 224 6.27 -8.98 1.94
CA GLY A 224 5.60 -8.96 0.63
C GLY A 224 4.11 -8.61 0.74
N ARG A 225 3.58 -7.88 -0.24
CA ARG A 225 2.13 -7.67 -0.42
C ARG A 225 1.70 -7.78 -1.89
N PRO A 226 0.47 -8.26 -2.15
CA PRO A 226 -0.15 -8.13 -3.46
C PRO A 226 -0.55 -6.67 -3.75
N ILE A 227 -0.32 -6.22 -4.98
CA ILE A 227 -0.68 -4.88 -5.48
C ILE A 227 -1.56 -5.08 -6.74
N PRO A 228 -2.83 -4.62 -6.76
CA PRO A 228 -3.77 -4.88 -7.85
C PRO A 228 -3.57 -3.87 -8.98
N VAL A 229 -2.64 -4.17 -9.88
CA VAL A 229 -2.24 -3.34 -11.04
C VAL A 229 -3.14 -3.51 -12.27
N GLY A 230 -4.29 -4.19 -12.14
CA GLY A 230 -5.25 -4.40 -13.23
C GLY A 230 -6.20 -3.22 -13.51
N GLY A 231 -6.14 -2.17 -12.70
CA GLY A 231 -7.05 -1.03 -12.77
C GLY A 231 -8.41 -1.26 -12.12
N LEU A 232 -9.32 -0.30 -12.33
CA LEU A 232 -10.64 -0.26 -11.68
C LEU A 232 -11.49 -1.48 -12.03
N ARG A 233 -12.02 -2.12 -10.99
CA ARG A 233 -12.95 -3.24 -11.11
C ARG A 233 -14.37 -2.71 -11.35
N ARG A 234 -15.11 -3.39 -12.23
CA ARG A 234 -16.49 -2.99 -12.54
C ARG A 234 -17.40 -3.12 -11.32
N PRO A 235 -18.25 -2.12 -11.04
CA PRO A 235 -19.28 -2.24 -10.00
C PRO A 235 -20.19 -3.44 -10.25
N ARG A 236 -20.69 -4.04 -9.18
CA ARG A 236 -21.70 -5.10 -9.21
C ARG A 236 -22.94 -4.64 -8.45
N PRO A 237 -24.15 -5.06 -8.88
CA PRO A 237 -25.37 -4.77 -8.12
C PRO A 237 -25.33 -5.46 -6.75
N GLY A 238 -25.90 -4.81 -5.74
CA GLY A 238 -25.99 -5.33 -4.37
C GLY A 238 -25.76 -4.25 -3.31
N ARG A 239 -26.00 -4.61 -2.05
CA ARG A 239 -25.77 -3.75 -0.87
C ARG A 239 -24.30 -3.69 -0.47
N ILE A 240 -23.43 -3.42 -1.43
CA ILE A 240 -21.99 -3.37 -1.23
C ILE A 240 -21.35 -2.24 -2.04
N ILE A 241 -20.36 -1.58 -1.44
CA ILE A 241 -19.47 -0.61 -2.07
C ILE A 241 -18.04 -1.10 -1.85
N LEU A 242 -17.23 -1.19 -2.89
CA LEU A 242 -15.81 -1.52 -2.75
C LEU A 242 -14.97 -0.24 -2.72
N ALA A 243 -13.87 -0.25 -1.97
CA ALA A 243 -12.94 0.87 -1.86
C ALA A 243 -11.48 0.42 -1.85
N GLY A 244 -10.57 1.33 -2.21
CA GLY A 244 -9.14 1.07 -2.24
C GLY A 244 -8.76 -0.08 -3.18
N ASP A 245 -7.76 -0.87 -2.77
CA ASP A 245 -7.28 -2.04 -3.52
C ASP A 245 -8.37 -3.09 -3.81
N ALA A 246 -9.42 -3.17 -2.99
CA ALA A 246 -10.56 -4.07 -3.26
C ALA A 246 -11.35 -3.65 -4.51
N LEU A 247 -11.41 -2.34 -4.78
CA LEU A 247 -11.97 -1.75 -5.99
C LEU A 247 -10.96 -1.66 -7.14
N GLY A 248 -9.67 -1.84 -6.88
CA GLY A 248 -8.62 -1.72 -7.89
C GLY A 248 -8.24 -0.26 -8.20
N THR A 249 -8.27 0.61 -7.20
CA THR A 249 -7.90 2.04 -7.35
C THR A 249 -6.39 2.28 -7.39
N CYS A 250 -5.56 1.24 -7.21
CA CYS A 250 -4.12 1.33 -7.39
C CYS A 250 -3.81 1.77 -8.83
N VAL A 251 -2.91 2.74 -8.97
CA VAL A 251 -2.51 3.26 -10.28
C VAL A 251 -1.55 2.25 -10.92
N PRO A 252 -1.89 1.65 -12.08
CA PRO A 252 -1.14 0.50 -12.61
C PRO A 252 0.35 0.70 -12.89
N ILE A 253 0.77 1.95 -13.12
CA ILE A 253 2.14 2.28 -13.54
C ILE A 253 3.11 2.46 -12.36
N ASN A 254 2.65 3.00 -11.24
CA ASN A 254 3.50 3.35 -10.09
C ASN A 254 3.12 2.64 -8.77
N GLY A 255 2.08 1.78 -8.77
CA GLY A 255 1.78 0.86 -7.67
C GLY A 255 1.03 1.49 -6.50
#